data_AF-A0A6P3QH15-F1
#
_entry.id   AF-A0A6P3QH15-F1
#
_cell.length_a   1.000
_cell.length_b   1.000
_cell.length_c   1.000
_cell.angle_alpha   90.00
_cell.angle_beta   90.00
_cell.angle_gamma   90.00
#
_symmetry.space_group_name_H-M   'P 1'
#
loop_
_entity.id
_entity.type
_entity.pdbx_description
1 polymer ?
#
loop_
_entity_poly.entity_id
_entity_poly.type
_entity_poly.pdbx_seq_one_letter_code
_entity_poly.pdbx_strand_id
1 'polypeptide(L)'
;MSTLLLNLDFGEPPPKKTLEGNAKHRRFVKKRRLLERRGFLNKKNQPLSKAPKLHSEPPKKGEAPRADGTCKVPPLPKKKATASSSGSEQSLDKKTAVPWLTPAPSQKDGSSVAKVDLLGEFQSALPKIKSHSTRPQKNAPQNSTQAHSENTCSGASQTVPKKMVAIDCEMVGTGPKGHVSSLARCSIVNYNGDVLYDEYILPPCHIVDYRTRWSGIRKQHMVNATPFKIARSQILKILAGKVVVGHAVHNDFKALQYCHPKALTRDTSHIPLLNQKADCPENATVSLKRLTKKLLNRDIQVGKSGHSSVEDAQATMELYKLVEVDWEQCLAQNPPKD
;
A
#
# COMPACT_ATOMS: atom_id res chain seq x y z
N MET A 1 9.40 -24.10 77.36
CA MET A 1 8.64 -24.62 76.21
C MET A 1 8.19 -23.40 75.39
N SER A 2 8.67 -23.01 74.22
CA SER A 2 9.62 -23.53 73.24
C SER A 2 9.93 -22.34 72.32
N THR A 3 11.20 -22.04 72.04
CA THR A 3 11.62 -20.99 71.09
C THR A 3 11.45 -21.50 69.65
N LEU A 4 10.61 -20.83 68.85
CA LEU A 4 10.45 -21.13 67.42
C LEU A 4 11.66 -20.60 66.63
N LEU A 5 12.56 -21.51 66.25
CA LEU A 5 13.60 -21.28 65.24
C LEU A 5 12.97 -21.44 63.84
N LEU A 6 12.99 -20.38 63.03
CA LEU A 6 12.68 -20.45 61.60
C LEU A 6 13.95 -20.83 60.83
N ASN A 7 14.01 -22.07 60.33
CA ASN A 7 15.00 -22.47 59.33
C ASN A 7 14.62 -21.85 57.98
N LEU A 8 15.40 -20.86 57.53
CA LEU A 8 15.39 -20.40 56.14
C LEU A 8 16.37 -21.27 55.35
N ASP A 9 15.80 -22.27 54.66
CA ASP A 9 16.52 -23.14 53.73
C ASP A 9 16.71 -22.39 52.39
N PHE A 10 17.94 -21.93 52.12
CA PHE A 10 18.31 -21.37 50.82
C PHE A 10 18.61 -22.51 49.85
N GLY A 11 17.56 -23.08 49.26
CA GLY A 11 17.68 -24.07 48.19
C GLY A 11 18.62 -23.59 47.08
N GLU A 12 19.51 -24.48 46.64
CA GLU A 12 20.49 -24.23 45.59
C GLU A 12 19.87 -23.61 44.33
N PRO A 13 20.56 -22.65 43.66
CA PRO A 13 20.07 -22.08 42.42
C PRO A 13 20.01 -23.18 41.34
N PRO A 14 18.90 -23.28 40.57
CA PRO A 14 18.79 -24.29 39.53
C PRO A 14 19.87 -24.08 38.46
N PRO A 15 20.38 -25.16 37.84
CA PRO A 15 21.43 -25.07 36.84
C PRO A 15 20.99 -24.16 35.69
N LYS A 16 21.88 -23.23 35.30
CA LYS A 16 21.67 -22.31 34.18
C LYS A 16 21.33 -23.12 32.93
N LYS A 17 20.05 -23.14 32.56
CA LYS A 17 19.59 -23.68 31.27
C LYS A 17 20.36 -22.94 30.17
N THR A 18 21.21 -23.64 29.45
CA THR A 18 21.74 -23.19 28.17
C THR A 18 20.54 -22.81 27.31
N LEU A 19 20.47 -21.54 26.90
CA LEU A 19 19.43 -21.02 26.01
C LEU A 19 19.62 -21.64 24.62
N GLU A 20 19.24 -22.90 24.48
CA GLU A 20 19.14 -23.55 23.19
C GLU A 20 17.87 -23.03 22.51
N GLY A 21 18.02 -21.97 21.72
CA GLY A 21 16.89 -21.34 21.04
C GLY A 21 16.12 -22.34 20.17
N ASN A 22 14.83 -22.06 19.92
CA ASN A 22 13.94 -22.95 19.16
C ASN A 22 14.51 -23.36 17.79
N ALA A 23 13.94 -24.40 17.16
CA ALA A 23 14.43 -24.91 15.88
C ALA A 23 14.54 -23.84 14.76
N LYS A 24 13.70 -22.80 14.77
CA LYS A 24 13.80 -21.66 13.85
C LYS A 24 15.03 -20.80 14.15
N HIS A 25 15.32 -20.54 15.44
CA HIS A 25 16.52 -19.82 15.87
C HIS A 25 17.80 -20.57 15.47
N ARG A 26 17.86 -21.90 15.68
CA ARG A 26 19.00 -22.71 15.24
C ARG A 26 19.24 -22.63 13.73
N ARG A 27 18.17 -22.67 12.93
CA ARG A 27 18.25 -22.51 11.46
C ARG A 27 18.72 -21.11 11.06
N PHE A 28 18.23 -20.08 11.73
CA PHE A 28 18.67 -18.70 11.52
C PHE A 28 20.17 -18.52 11.82
N VAL A 29 20.64 -19.01 12.98
CA VAL A 29 22.05 -18.91 13.37
C VAL A 29 22.96 -19.68 12.39
N LYS A 30 22.57 -20.88 11.95
CA LYS A 30 23.30 -21.63 10.93
C LYS A 30 23.38 -20.88 9.60
N LYS A 31 22.27 -20.30 9.13
CA LYS A 31 22.22 -19.53 7.88
C LYS A 31 23.05 -18.26 7.96
N ARG A 32 23.03 -17.56 9.10
CA ARG A 32 23.85 -16.37 9.34
C ARG A 32 25.35 -16.68 9.31
N ARG A 33 25.80 -17.73 10.02
CA ARG A 33 27.22 -18.16 10.00
C ARG A 33 27.70 -18.53 8.59
N LEU A 34 26.84 -19.16 7.78
CA LEU A 34 27.16 -19.48 6.38
C LEU A 34 27.37 -18.20 5.55
N LEU A 35 26.53 -17.19 5.73
CA LEU A 35 26.63 -15.91 5.03
C LEU A 35 27.86 -15.10 5.48
N GLU A 36 28.21 -15.16 6.77
CA GLU A 36 29.44 -14.57 7.32
C GLU A 36 30.69 -15.24 6.71
N ARG A 37 30.73 -16.58 6.63
CA ARG A 37 31.84 -17.31 5.96
C ARG A 37 31.97 -17.00 4.48
N ARG A 38 30.86 -16.73 3.81
CA ARG A 38 30.82 -16.39 2.38
C ARG A 38 31.03 -14.90 2.11
N GLY A 39 31.30 -14.09 3.15
CA GLY A 39 31.59 -12.66 2.99
C GLY A 39 30.37 -11.80 2.61
N PHE A 40 29.16 -12.33 2.67
CA PHE A 40 27.93 -11.59 2.32
C PHE A 40 27.43 -10.67 3.44
N LEU A 41 28.06 -10.71 4.62
CA LEU A 41 27.73 -9.85 5.76
C LEU A 41 28.96 -9.06 6.19
N ASN A 42 28.94 -7.73 6.00
CA ASN A 42 29.98 -6.83 6.49
C ASN A 42 29.91 -6.72 8.03
N LYS A 43 31.04 -6.88 8.71
CA LYS A 43 31.16 -6.70 10.16
C LYS A 43 30.94 -5.23 10.52
N LYS A 44 29.72 -4.85 10.88
CA LYS A 44 29.46 -3.67 11.71
C LYS A 44 28.85 -4.12 13.03
N ASN A 45 29.52 -3.71 14.10
CA ASN A 45 29.16 -3.78 15.53
C ASN A 45 29.54 -5.10 16.26
N GLN A 46 30.76 -5.13 16.82
CA GLN A 46 31.05 -5.86 18.06
C GLN A 46 30.94 -4.88 19.25
N PRO A 47 30.30 -5.26 20.37
CA PRO A 47 30.43 -4.53 21.62
C PRO A 47 31.78 -4.83 22.29
N LEU A 48 32.42 -3.79 22.83
CA LEU A 48 33.66 -3.85 23.58
C LEU A 48 33.44 -4.61 24.91
N SER A 49 34.19 -5.69 25.15
CA SER A 49 34.24 -6.34 26.47
C SER A 49 35.67 -6.68 26.88
N LYS A 50 36.15 -5.87 27.83
CA LYS A 50 37.04 -6.16 28.98
C LYS A 50 38.15 -7.21 28.81
N ALA A 51 39.38 -6.72 28.90
CA ALA A 51 40.60 -7.50 29.07
C ALA A 51 40.66 -8.26 30.41
N PRO A 52 41.47 -9.32 30.46
CA PRO A 52 42.32 -9.59 31.61
C PRO A 52 43.81 -9.58 31.21
N LYS A 53 44.63 -8.89 32.01
CA LYS A 53 46.10 -9.02 32.00
C LYS A 53 46.50 -10.37 32.60
N LEU A 54 47.48 -11.05 32.00
CA LEU A 54 48.44 -11.88 32.74
C LEU A 54 49.75 -12.05 31.94
N HIS A 55 50.82 -12.05 32.71
CA HIS A 55 52.23 -11.90 32.36
C HIS A 55 52.85 -13.13 31.64
N SER A 56 53.80 -12.90 30.73
CA SER A 56 55.23 -13.35 30.81
C SER A 56 55.91 -13.35 29.43
N GLU A 57 57.14 -12.83 29.36
CA GLU A 57 58.17 -13.01 28.31
C GLU A 57 59.04 -14.26 28.64
N PRO A 58 60.08 -14.64 27.85
CA PRO A 58 60.20 -14.92 26.40
C PRO A 58 60.84 -16.33 26.16
N PRO A 59 61.22 -16.78 24.93
CA PRO A 59 62.60 -16.55 24.46
C PRO A 59 62.81 -16.43 22.92
N LYS A 60 64.06 -16.07 22.56
CA LYS A 60 64.66 -15.80 21.24
C LYS A 60 65.08 -17.06 20.45
N LYS A 61 65.10 -17.02 19.10
CA LYS A 61 66.29 -17.10 18.20
C LYS A 61 65.98 -17.50 16.74
N GLY A 62 66.71 -16.86 15.80
CA GLY A 62 67.12 -17.28 14.43
C GLY A 62 66.00 -17.49 13.40
N GLU A 63 66.15 -17.29 12.08
CA GLU A 63 67.28 -17.01 11.18
C GLU A 63 66.66 -16.64 9.81
N ALA A 64 67.30 -15.80 9.00
CA ALA A 64 66.94 -15.52 7.58
C ALA A 64 67.70 -16.52 6.65
N PRO A 65 67.41 -16.72 5.33
CA PRO A 65 67.20 -15.67 4.32
C PRO A 65 66.29 -15.97 3.08
N ARG A 66 65.92 -14.88 2.40
CA ARG A 66 65.69 -14.59 0.94
C ARG A 66 65.11 -15.66 -0.03
N ALA A 67 64.07 -15.28 -0.80
CA ALA A 67 64.15 -14.99 -2.26
C ALA A 67 62.78 -14.61 -2.89
N ASP A 68 62.84 -13.60 -3.77
CA ASP A 68 62.03 -13.21 -4.95
C ASP A 68 60.50 -13.35 -5.07
N GLY A 69 59.89 -12.30 -5.63
CA GLY A 69 58.55 -12.36 -6.25
C GLY A 69 57.81 -11.02 -6.36
N THR A 70 58.06 -10.30 -7.46
CA THR A 70 57.52 -8.99 -7.85
C THR A 70 55.99 -8.92 -7.99
N CYS A 71 55.39 -7.80 -7.58
CA CYS A 71 54.05 -7.34 -8.00
C CYS A 71 54.07 -5.80 -8.13
N LYS A 72 53.80 -5.24 -9.32
CA LYS A 72 53.34 -3.85 -9.44
C LYS A 72 52.40 -3.63 -10.63
N VAL A 73 51.25 -3.04 -10.29
CA VAL A 73 50.28 -2.31 -11.11
C VAL A 73 50.75 -0.86 -11.28
N PRO A 74 50.31 -0.12 -12.32
CA PRO A 74 50.21 1.33 -12.19
C PRO A 74 48.81 1.92 -12.56
N PRO A 75 48.42 3.07 -12.00
CA PRO A 75 47.15 3.77 -12.26
C PRO A 75 47.29 5.06 -13.13
N LEU A 76 46.11 5.64 -13.44
CA LEU A 76 45.75 6.88 -14.17
C LEU A 76 46.64 8.14 -13.99
N PRO A 77 46.47 9.12 -14.93
CA PRO A 77 46.34 10.53 -14.54
C PRO A 77 45.27 11.38 -15.30
N LYS A 78 45.14 12.65 -14.89
CA LYS A 78 44.12 13.69 -15.25
C LYS A 78 44.69 14.88 -16.08
N LYS A 79 43.76 15.68 -16.67
CA LYS A 79 43.80 17.12 -17.14
C LYS A 79 44.56 17.37 -18.48
N LYS A 80 44.26 18.35 -19.36
CA LYS A 80 43.58 19.69 -19.32
C LYS A 80 43.32 20.22 -20.77
N ALA A 81 42.24 21.01 -20.95
CA ALA A 81 41.99 22.22 -21.78
C ALA A 81 42.37 22.43 -23.29
N THR A 82 41.48 23.20 -23.95
CA THR A 82 41.57 24.19 -25.07
C THR A 82 41.42 23.83 -26.57
N ALA A 83 40.32 24.34 -27.15
CA ALA A 83 40.14 25.21 -28.34
C ALA A 83 40.22 24.72 -29.83
N SER A 84 39.12 25.02 -30.54
CA SER A 84 38.97 25.66 -31.88
C SER A 84 38.98 24.89 -33.21
N SER A 85 38.03 25.32 -34.07
CA SER A 85 37.99 25.32 -35.57
C SER A 85 37.68 23.97 -36.26
N SER A 86 36.53 23.82 -36.94
CA SER A 86 36.13 24.24 -38.32
C SER A 86 36.51 23.24 -39.41
N GLY A 87 35.56 22.85 -40.28
CA GLY A 87 35.86 22.27 -41.59
C GLY A 87 35.20 20.94 -41.94
N SER A 88 33.99 21.03 -42.50
CA SER A 88 33.45 20.41 -43.74
C SER A 88 34.08 19.16 -44.42
N GLU A 89 33.16 18.39 -45.02
CA GLU A 89 33.23 17.55 -46.26
C GLU A 89 33.40 16.02 -46.11
N GLN A 90 32.34 15.27 -46.47
CA GLN A 90 32.20 14.37 -47.66
C GLN A 90 32.59 12.90 -47.38
N SER A 91 31.63 11.99 -47.28
CA SER A 91 31.06 11.14 -48.35
C SER A 91 31.75 9.78 -48.47
N LEU A 92 31.03 8.68 -48.27
CA LEU A 92 30.93 7.55 -49.22
C LEU A 92 30.09 6.40 -48.64
N ASP A 93 29.15 5.97 -49.47
CA ASP A 93 28.22 4.86 -49.34
C ASP A 93 28.87 3.49 -49.12
N LYS A 94 28.13 2.59 -48.44
CA LYS A 94 27.78 1.28 -49.00
C LYS A 94 26.58 0.64 -48.29
N LYS A 95 25.50 0.49 -49.05
CA LYS A 95 24.30 -0.33 -48.78
C LYS A 95 24.62 -1.82 -48.94
N THR A 96 23.92 -2.66 -48.17
CA THR A 96 23.35 -3.92 -48.69
C THR A 96 21.92 -4.07 -48.14
N ALA A 97 20.97 -4.20 -49.07
CA ALA A 97 19.54 -4.33 -48.85
C ALA A 97 19.08 -5.79 -49.00
N VAL A 98 17.90 -6.06 -48.45
CA VAL A 98 17.11 -7.30 -48.54
C VAL A 98 16.13 -7.18 -49.74
N PRO A 99 15.84 -8.23 -50.53
CA PRO A 99 14.96 -8.11 -51.70
C PRO A 99 13.61 -8.83 -51.57
N TRP A 100 12.54 -8.17 -52.03
CA TRP A 100 11.62 -8.66 -53.08
C TRP A 100 10.50 -7.62 -53.39
N LEU A 101 10.12 -7.55 -54.67
CA LEU A 101 9.37 -6.53 -55.45
C LEU A 101 7.94 -7.04 -55.81
N THR A 102 6.83 -6.30 -55.55
CA THR A 102 5.92 -5.48 -56.44
C THR A 102 5.21 -6.20 -57.62
N PRO A 103 4.15 -5.65 -58.32
CA PRO A 103 3.29 -4.44 -58.14
C PRO A 103 1.75 -4.63 -58.41
N ALA A 104 1.01 -3.50 -58.37
CA ALA A 104 -0.45 -3.23 -58.48
C ALA A 104 -1.11 -3.33 -59.91
N PRO A 105 -2.41 -2.94 -60.09
CA PRO A 105 -2.69 -1.55 -60.50
C PRO A 105 -3.99 -0.86 -59.98
N SER A 106 -3.83 0.47 -59.87
CA SER A 106 -4.70 1.67 -59.96
C SER A 106 -6.20 1.61 -60.35
N GLN A 107 -7.02 2.44 -59.68
CA GLN A 107 -7.94 3.42 -60.31
C GLN A 107 -8.11 4.66 -59.39
N LYS A 108 -8.26 5.83 -60.01
CA LYS A 108 -8.31 7.19 -59.45
C LYS A 108 -9.75 7.71 -59.33
N ASP A 109 -9.89 8.79 -58.55
CA ASP A 109 -10.77 9.99 -58.70
C ASP A 109 -11.36 10.35 -57.32
N GLY A 110 -11.40 11.58 -56.80
CA GLY A 110 -11.06 12.92 -57.28
C GLY A 110 -12.08 13.93 -56.72
N SER A 111 -11.66 14.85 -55.83
CA SER A 111 -12.34 16.09 -55.38
C SER A 111 -13.61 15.91 -54.49
N SER A 112 -14.01 16.77 -53.54
CA SER A 112 -13.76 18.18 -53.27
C SER A 112 -14.14 18.53 -51.80
N VAL A 113 -13.75 19.74 -51.37
CA VAL A 113 -13.86 20.34 -50.03
C VAL A 113 -15.31 20.66 -49.61
N ALA A 114 -15.67 20.39 -48.35
CA ALA A 114 -16.67 21.19 -47.62
C ALA A 114 -16.40 21.19 -46.11
N LYS A 115 -16.27 22.39 -45.57
CA LYS A 115 -16.21 22.71 -44.15
C LYS A 115 -17.66 22.90 -43.68
N VAL A 116 -18.07 22.20 -42.63
CA VAL A 116 -19.35 22.44 -41.95
C VAL A 116 -19.14 22.32 -40.45
N ASP A 117 -19.33 23.45 -39.77
CA ASP A 117 -19.53 23.54 -38.34
C ASP A 117 -20.88 22.90 -37.98
N LEU A 118 -20.92 22.07 -36.94
CA LEU A 118 -22.17 21.69 -36.29
C LEU A 118 -21.97 21.50 -34.78
N LEU A 119 -22.21 22.59 -34.05
CA LEU A 119 -22.65 22.58 -32.66
C LEU A 119 -24.05 21.93 -32.62
N GLY A 120 -24.19 20.81 -31.92
CA GLY A 120 -25.49 20.17 -31.74
C GLY A 120 -25.41 18.83 -31.03
N GLU A 121 -25.73 18.86 -29.74
CA GLU A 121 -26.52 17.86 -29.01
C GLU A 121 -26.11 16.38 -29.10
N PHE A 122 -25.47 15.87 -28.04
CA PHE A 122 -25.67 14.49 -27.59
C PHE A 122 -25.80 14.46 -26.07
N GLN A 123 -27.03 14.70 -25.60
CA GLN A 123 -27.49 14.18 -24.31
C GLN A 123 -28.12 12.81 -24.51
N SER A 124 -27.96 11.96 -23.49
CA SER A 124 -28.67 10.71 -23.21
C SER A 124 -28.15 9.42 -23.87
N ALA A 125 -27.36 8.65 -23.09
CA ALA A 125 -27.34 7.20 -23.12
C ALA A 125 -26.68 6.64 -21.83
N LEU A 126 -27.47 6.49 -20.76
CA LEU A 126 -27.14 5.61 -19.63
C LEU A 126 -28.04 4.37 -19.71
N PRO A 127 -27.51 3.13 -19.60
CA PRO A 127 -28.35 1.94 -19.59
C PRO A 127 -29.05 1.78 -18.23
N LYS A 128 -30.37 1.59 -18.25
CA LYS A 128 -31.20 1.20 -17.10
C LYS A 128 -30.98 -0.30 -16.80
N ILE A 129 -30.44 -0.60 -15.62
CA ILE A 129 -30.43 -1.95 -15.06
C ILE A 129 -31.83 -2.24 -14.48
N LYS A 130 -32.45 -3.33 -14.95
CA LYS A 130 -33.76 -3.81 -14.53
C LYS A 130 -33.66 -4.49 -13.16
N SER A 131 -34.42 -4.01 -12.18
CA SER A 131 -34.77 -4.77 -10.99
C SER A 131 -36.12 -5.46 -11.22
N HIS A 132 -36.14 -6.79 -11.08
CA HIS A 132 -37.38 -7.57 -11.07
C HIS A 132 -37.94 -7.56 -9.64
N SER A 133 -39.16 -7.06 -9.47
CA SER A 133 -39.96 -7.27 -8.26
C SER A 133 -41.36 -7.72 -8.68
N THR A 134 -41.72 -8.93 -8.27
CA THR A 134 -43.01 -9.57 -8.43
C THR A 134 -43.95 -9.19 -7.29
N ARG A 135 -45.15 -8.69 -7.62
CA ARG A 135 -46.36 -8.70 -6.77
C ARG A 135 -47.56 -9.02 -7.68
N PRO A 136 -48.62 -9.69 -7.19
CA PRO A 136 -49.79 -8.97 -6.66
C PRO A 136 -50.48 -9.76 -5.50
N GLN A 137 -51.40 -9.27 -4.66
CA GLN A 137 -52.67 -8.57 -4.94
C GLN A 137 -53.21 -7.75 -3.74
N LYS A 138 -54.26 -6.98 -4.07
CA LYS A 138 -55.04 -5.97 -3.35
C LYS A 138 -55.98 -6.57 -2.28
N ASN A 139 -56.33 -5.74 -1.28
CA ASN A 139 -57.72 -5.29 -1.01
C ASN A 139 -57.74 -4.14 0.02
N ALA A 140 -58.61 -3.17 -0.21
CA ALA A 140 -59.04 -2.10 0.72
C ALA A 140 -60.50 -2.39 1.14
N PRO A 141 -61.06 -1.76 2.21
CA PRO A 141 -61.60 -0.39 2.09
C PRO A 141 -61.48 0.49 3.36
N GLN A 142 -62.11 1.67 3.26
CA GLN A 142 -61.94 2.97 3.94
C GLN A 142 -62.53 3.09 5.36
N ASN A 143 -62.03 4.03 6.20
CA ASN A 143 -62.80 5.19 6.71
C ASN A 143 -62.09 6.11 7.74
N SER A 144 -62.50 7.39 7.68
CA SER A 144 -62.64 8.44 8.72
C SER A 144 -61.42 9.10 9.41
N THR A 145 -61.22 10.37 9.02
CA THR A 145 -61.10 11.63 9.81
C THR A 145 -60.83 11.56 11.33
N GLN A 146 -59.73 12.20 11.79
CA GLN A 146 -59.75 13.28 12.80
C GLN A 146 -58.35 13.93 12.97
N ALA A 147 -58.37 15.25 13.15
CA ALA A 147 -57.23 16.12 13.44
C ALA A 147 -57.02 16.25 14.98
N HIS A 148 -55.99 17.03 15.36
CA HIS A 148 -55.40 17.30 16.69
C HIS A 148 -54.17 16.42 16.97
N SER A 149 -53.05 16.90 17.50
CA SER A 149 -52.61 18.21 18.00
C SER A 149 -51.07 18.15 18.02
N GLU A 150 -50.42 19.29 17.85
CA GLU A 150 -48.97 19.44 17.97
C GLU A 150 -48.48 18.99 19.36
N ASN A 151 -47.35 18.29 19.40
CA ASN A 151 -46.33 18.58 20.40
C ASN A 151 -44.93 18.13 19.95
N THR A 152 -44.04 19.09 20.01
CA THR A 152 -42.63 19.14 19.66
C THR A 152 -41.81 18.03 20.31
N CYS A 153 -40.87 17.46 19.56
CA CYS A 153 -39.55 17.12 20.10
C CYS A 153 -38.52 17.11 18.97
N SER A 154 -37.54 17.99 19.13
CA SER A 154 -36.40 18.26 18.28
C SER A 154 -35.59 17.01 17.98
N GLY A 155 -35.97 16.30 16.92
CA GLY A 155 -35.07 15.39 16.22
C GLY A 155 -34.11 16.25 15.42
N ALA A 156 -32.91 16.50 15.95
CA ALA A 156 -31.79 16.88 15.11
C ALA A 156 -31.66 15.77 14.06
N SER A 157 -32.22 16.02 12.86
CA SER A 157 -31.97 15.19 11.70
C SER A 157 -30.48 15.31 11.48
N GLN A 158 -29.73 14.32 11.96
CA GLN A 158 -28.32 14.22 11.67
C GLN A 158 -28.24 14.15 10.15
N THR A 159 -27.97 15.28 9.53
CA THR A 159 -27.73 15.37 8.10
C THR A 159 -26.48 14.54 7.87
N VAL A 160 -26.67 13.29 7.46
CA VAL A 160 -25.59 12.36 7.14
C VAL A 160 -24.60 13.14 6.28
N PRO A 161 -23.30 13.22 6.64
CA PRO A 161 -22.35 13.96 5.83
C PRO A 161 -22.23 13.27 4.47
N LYS A 162 -23.03 13.71 3.47
CA LYS A 162 -22.98 13.23 2.07
C LYS A 162 -21.60 13.46 1.41
N LYS A 163 -20.66 14.05 2.16
CA LYS A 163 -19.31 14.37 1.77
C LYS A 163 -18.27 13.34 2.23
N MET A 164 -18.62 12.31 3.00
CA MET A 164 -17.62 11.33 3.48
C MET A 164 -17.69 10.02 2.70
N VAL A 165 -16.52 9.50 2.35
CA VAL A 165 -16.33 8.18 1.73
C VAL A 165 -15.13 7.49 2.37
N ALA A 166 -15.16 6.16 2.43
CA ALA A 166 -13.98 5.37 2.74
C ALA A 166 -13.47 4.68 1.48
N ILE A 167 -12.14 4.58 1.39
CA ILE A 167 -11.45 3.93 0.26
C ILE A 167 -10.48 2.89 0.78
N ASP A 168 -10.39 1.78 0.06
CA ASP A 168 -9.31 0.82 0.18
C ASP A 168 -8.97 0.23 -1.20
N CYS A 169 -7.68 -0.04 -1.41
CA CYS A 169 -7.13 -0.53 -2.66
C CYS A 169 -6.34 -1.83 -2.45
N GLU A 170 -6.52 -2.76 -3.37
CA GLU A 170 -5.64 -3.92 -3.50
C GLU A 170 -4.57 -3.67 -4.55
N MET A 171 -3.32 -3.98 -4.21
CA MET A 171 -2.17 -3.79 -5.09
C MET A 171 -1.52 -5.09 -5.50
N VAL A 172 -1.07 -5.12 -6.76
CA VAL A 172 -0.20 -6.16 -7.33
C VAL A 172 1.21 -5.62 -7.52
N GLY A 173 2.18 -6.53 -7.67
CA GLY A 173 3.57 -6.23 -7.98
C GLY A 173 3.83 -6.11 -9.47
N THR A 174 4.30 -4.96 -9.91
CA THR A 174 4.77 -4.69 -11.28
C THR A 174 6.23 -4.24 -11.28
N GLY A 175 6.82 -4.07 -12.46
CA GLY A 175 8.20 -3.64 -12.64
C GLY A 175 9.23 -4.71 -12.23
N PRO A 176 10.53 -4.35 -12.15
CA PRO A 176 11.59 -5.30 -11.85
C PRO A 176 11.31 -6.05 -10.54
N LYS A 177 11.23 -7.39 -10.64
CA LYS A 177 10.93 -8.31 -9.52
C LYS A 177 9.61 -8.02 -8.77
N GLY A 178 8.67 -7.28 -9.37
CA GLY A 178 7.38 -6.99 -8.74
C GLY A 178 7.44 -6.01 -7.55
N HIS A 179 8.51 -5.22 -7.43
CA HIS A 179 8.70 -4.30 -6.31
C HIS A 179 7.80 -3.05 -6.37
N VAL A 180 7.26 -2.70 -7.53
CA VAL A 180 6.36 -1.56 -7.66
C VAL A 180 4.93 -2.01 -7.32
N SER A 181 4.32 -1.41 -6.30
CA SER A 181 2.90 -1.63 -6.01
C SER A 181 2.06 -0.88 -7.04
N SER A 182 1.19 -1.58 -7.76
CA SER A 182 0.24 -0.99 -8.71
C SER A 182 -1.18 -1.40 -8.39
N LEU A 183 -2.12 -0.47 -8.57
CA LEU A 183 -3.53 -0.64 -8.26
C LEU A 183 -4.16 -1.76 -9.11
N ALA A 184 -4.85 -2.70 -8.47
CA ALA A 184 -5.50 -3.83 -9.13
C ALA A 184 -6.97 -4.05 -8.71
N ARG A 185 -7.41 -3.47 -7.60
CA ARG A 185 -8.82 -3.32 -7.23
C ARG A 185 -8.97 -2.07 -6.37
N CYS A 186 -10.06 -1.36 -6.51
CA CYS A 186 -10.40 -0.24 -5.62
C CYS A 186 -11.85 -0.38 -5.19
N SER A 187 -12.08 -0.24 -3.89
CA SER A 187 -13.42 -0.18 -3.31
C SER A 187 -13.62 1.17 -2.63
N ILE A 188 -14.77 1.79 -2.89
CA ILE A 188 -15.21 3.03 -2.24
C ILE A 188 -16.59 2.79 -1.65
N VAL A 189 -16.76 3.10 -0.37
CA VAL A 189 -18.04 3.02 0.31
C VAL A 189 -18.49 4.38 0.81
N ASN A 190 -19.80 4.57 0.91
CA ASN A 190 -20.38 5.77 1.52
C ASN A 190 -20.24 5.72 3.06
N TYR A 191 -20.72 6.77 3.73
CA TYR A 191 -20.76 6.82 5.19
C TYR A 191 -21.48 5.61 5.82
N ASN A 192 -22.57 5.12 5.23
CA ASN A 192 -23.32 3.97 5.77
C ASN A 192 -22.63 2.62 5.54
N GLY A 193 -21.60 2.56 4.69
CA GLY A 193 -20.93 1.33 4.28
C GLY A 193 -21.47 0.74 2.97
N ASP A 194 -22.39 1.41 2.29
CA ASP A 194 -22.88 0.97 0.97
C ASP A 194 -21.80 1.21 -0.09
N VAL A 195 -21.62 0.24 -0.99
CA VAL A 195 -20.62 0.28 -2.04
C VAL A 195 -21.01 1.30 -3.12
N LEU A 196 -20.13 2.29 -3.35
CA LEU A 196 -20.24 3.29 -4.41
C LEU A 196 -19.42 2.91 -5.65
N TYR A 197 -18.31 2.20 -5.44
CA TYR A 197 -17.40 1.75 -6.48
C TYR A 197 -16.71 0.47 -5.99
N ASP A 198 -16.67 -0.57 -6.81
CA ASP A 198 -15.86 -1.78 -6.57
C ASP A 198 -15.51 -2.37 -7.93
N GLU A 199 -14.29 -2.14 -8.39
CA GLU A 199 -13.84 -2.66 -9.68
C GLU A 199 -12.43 -3.23 -9.60
N TYR A 200 -12.20 -4.29 -10.37
CA TYR A 200 -10.87 -4.76 -10.72
C TYR A 200 -10.26 -3.85 -11.79
N ILE A 201 -8.99 -3.52 -11.62
CA ILE A 201 -8.30 -2.50 -12.39
C ILE A 201 -7.07 -3.14 -13.06
N LEU A 202 -6.93 -2.96 -14.37
CA LEU A 202 -5.77 -3.42 -15.10
C LEU A 202 -4.63 -2.40 -14.96
N PRO A 203 -3.51 -2.73 -14.28
CA PRO A 203 -2.39 -1.82 -14.13
C PRO A 203 -1.75 -1.47 -15.50
N PRO A 204 -1.13 -0.29 -15.64
CA PRO A 204 -0.49 0.11 -16.90
C PRO A 204 0.78 -0.71 -17.20
N CYS A 205 1.41 -1.29 -16.19
CA CYS A 205 2.59 -2.13 -16.31
C CYS A 205 2.23 -3.60 -16.14
N HIS A 206 3.00 -4.49 -16.78
CA HIS A 206 2.79 -5.93 -16.62
C HIS A 206 2.88 -6.38 -15.17
N ILE A 207 1.99 -7.29 -14.78
CA ILE A 207 1.95 -7.87 -13.44
C ILE A 207 2.98 -9.00 -13.36
N VAL A 208 3.91 -8.89 -12.41
CA VAL A 208 4.93 -9.90 -12.10
C VAL A 208 4.48 -10.77 -10.93
N ASP A 209 3.84 -10.18 -9.94
CA ASP A 209 3.36 -10.87 -8.74
C ASP A 209 1.98 -10.37 -8.37
N TYR A 210 1.00 -11.26 -8.30
CA TYR A 210 -0.37 -10.90 -7.91
C TYR A 210 -0.50 -10.59 -6.42
N ARG A 211 0.45 -11.02 -5.59
CA ARG A 211 0.40 -10.85 -4.13
C ARG A 211 -0.90 -11.42 -3.53
N THR A 212 -1.47 -12.47 -4.13
CA THR A 212 -2.81 -13.00 -3.85
C THR A 212 -3.06 -13.29 -2.37
N ARG A 213 -2.03 -13.71 -1.62
CA ARG A 213 -2.12 -13.94 -0.18
C ARG A 213 -2.58 -12.70 0.60
N TRP A 214 -2.22 -11.51 0.13
CA TRP A 214 -2.57 -10.23 0.71
C TRP A 214 -3.70 -9.58 -0.09
N SER A 215 -3.57 -9.50 -1.41
CA SER A 215 -4.46 -8.69 -2.25
C SER A 215 -5.77 -9.37 -2.66
N GLY A 216 -5.82 -10.71 -2.55
CA GLY A 216 -6.87 -11.54 -3.13
C GLY A 216 -6.97 -11.53 -4.66
N ILE A 217 -6.10 -10.78 -5.35
CA ILE A 217 -6.13 -10.66 -6.81
C ILE A 217 -5.58 -11.93 -7.46
N ARG A 218 -6.24 -12.36 -8.53
CA ARG A 218 -5.89 -13.53 -9.35
C ARG A 218 -5.88 -13.13 -10.82
N LYS A 219 -5.17 -13.90 -11.64
CA LYS A 219 -5.10 -13.68 -13.10
C LYS A 219 -6.47 -13.56 -13.75
N GLN A 220 -7.44 -14.37 -13.32
CA GLN A 220 -8.82 -14.34 -13.83
C GLN A 220 -9.52 -12.99 -13.61
N HIS A 221 -9.18 -12.26 -12.55
CA HIS A 221 -9.76 -10.94 -12.28
C HIS A 221 -9.31 -9.89 -13.31
N MET A 222 -8.20 -10.14 -14.03
CA MET A 222 -7.64 -9.20 -15.00
C MET A 222 -8.23 -9.36 -16.41
N VAL A 223 -9.02 -10.41 -16.67
CA VAL A 223 -9.58 -10.69 -18.01
C VAL A 223 -10.50 -9.56 -18.48
N ASN A 224 -11.35 -9.06 -17.58
CA ASN A 224 -12.30 -7.97 -17.84
C ASN A 224 -12.07 -6.77 -16.94
N ALA A 225 -10.83 -6.57 -16.47
CA ALA A 225 -10.52 -5.47 -15.56
C ALA A 225 -10.53 -4.13 -16.29
N THR A 226 -11.05 -3.10 -15.62
CA THR A 226 -11.12 -1.74 -16.17
C THR A 226 -9.71 -1.16 -16.34
N PRO A 227 -9.36 -0.61 -17.50
CA PRO A 227 -8.05 0.02 -17.70
C PRO A 227 -7.79 1.14 -16.68
N PHE A 228 -6.58 1.17 -16.10
CA PHE A 228 -6.20 2.10 -15.02
C PHE A 228 -6.63 3.56 -15.27
N LYS A 229 -6.46 4.09 -16.49
CA LYS A 229 -6.82 5.48 -16.80
C LYS A 229 -8.33 5.76 -16.62
N ILE A 230 -9.17 4.81 -17.02
CA ILE A 230 -10.63 4.92 -16.93
C ILE A 230 -11.06 4.82 -15.47
N ALA A 231 -10.61 3.77 -14.78
CA ALA A 231 -10.88 3.53 -13.36
C ALA A 231 -10.45 4.73 -12.50
N ARG A 232 -9.22 5.23 -12.72
CA ARG A 232 -8.71 6.43 -12.03
C ARG A 232 -9.62 7.64 -12.24
N SER A 233 -10.09 7.89 -13.46
CA SER A 233 -11.00 9.01 -13.72
C SER A 233 -12.32 8.88 -12.95
N GLN A 234 -12.88 7.67 -12.88
CA GLN A 234 -14.12 7.40 -12.15
C GLN A 234 -13.92 7.58 -10.64
N ILE A 235 -12.84 7.00 -10.09
CA ILE A 235 -12.46 7.11 -8.68
C ILE A 235 -12.27 8.57 -8.29
N LEU A 236 -11.48 9.35 -9.05
CA LEU A 236 -11.23 10.76 -8.73
C LEU A 236 -12.50 11.61 -8.80
N LYS A 237 -13.43 11.31 -9.71
CA LYS A 237 -14.75 11.95 -9.75
C LYS A 237 -15.56 11.68 -8.48
N ILE A 238 -15.44 10.48 -7.91
CA ILE A 238 -16.07 10.12 -6.64
C ILE A 238 -15.37 10.81 -5.47
N LEU A 239 -14.04 10.89 -5.44
CA LEU A 239 -13.30 11.52 -4.33
C LEU A 239 -13.37 13.05 -4.33
N ALA A 240 -13.68 13.68 -5.46
CA ALA A 240 -13.70 15.14 -5.60
C ALA A 240 -14.62 15.82 -4.58
N GLY A 241 -14.06 16.77 -3.82
CA GLY A 241 -14.77 17.57 -2.81
C GLY A 241 -15.28 16.79 -1.60
N LYS A 242 -14.81 15.55 -1.41
CA LYS A 242 -15.21 14.67 -0.31
C LYS A 242 -14.09 14.52 0.70
N VAL A 243 -14.48 14.30 1.95
CA VAL A 243 -13.62 13.78 3.00
C VAL A 243 -13.38 12.30 2.73
N VAL A 244 -12.11 11.90 2.64
CA VAL A 244 -11.69 10.53 2.36
C VAL A 244 -11.10 9.91 3.60
N VAL A 245 -11.77 8.86 4.09
CA VAL A 245 -11.33 8.03 5.20
C VAL A 245 -10.59 6.81 4.65
N GLY A 246 -9.46 6.45 5.24
CA GLY A 246 -8.69 5.27 4.85
C GLY A 246 -7.83 4.75 6.00
N HIS A 247 -7.16 3.62 5.78
CA HIS A 247 -6.22 3.05 6.75
C HIS A 247 -4.84 2.89 6.11
N ALA A 248 -3.88 3.72 6.52
CA ALA A 248 -2.61 3.90 5.82
C ALA A 248 -2.83 4.36 4.36
N VAL A 249 -3.79 5.28 4.18
CA VAL A 249 -4.39 5.71 2.90
C VAL A 249 -3.40 6.33 1.91
N HIS A 250 -2.24 6.75 2.40
CA HIS A 250 -1.14 7.23 1.56
C HIS A 250 -0.68 6.16 0.55
N ASN A 251 -0.83 4.86 0.87
CA ASN A 251 -0.50 3.77 -0.05
C ASN A 251 -1.46 3.72 -1.23
N ASP A 252 -2.76 3.88 -0.96
CA ASP A 252 -3.84 3.94 -1.94
C ASP A 252 -3.66 5.15 -2.87
N PHE A 253 -3.45 6.33 -2.30
CA PHE A 253 -3.20 7.56 -3.04
C PHE A 253 -1.95 7.45 -3.93
N LYS A 254 -0.89 6.82 -3.44
CA LYS A 254 0.30 6.53 -4.23
C LYS A 254 -0.01 5.58 -5.39
N ALA A 255 -0.78 4.52 -5.18
CA ALA A 255 -1.18 3.58 -6.22
C ALA A 255 -2.11 4.23 -7.26
N LEU A 256 -2.95 5.18 -6.85
CA LEU A 256 -3.82 6.00 -7.70
C LEU A 256 -3.09 7.13 -8.42
N GLN A 257 -1.82 7.40 -8.08
CA GLN A 257 -1.08 8.58 -8.56
C GLN A 257 -1.89 9.86 -8.32
N TYR A 258 -2.33 10.03 -7.07
CA TYR A 258 -3.22 11.10 -6.64
C TYR A 258 -2.75 11.71 -5.31
N CYS A 259 -2.95 13.01 -5.16
CA CYS A 259 -2.72 13.73 -3.90
C CYS A 259 -4.05 14.31 -3.46
N HIS A 260 -4.63 13.75 -2.40
CA HIS A 260 -5.84 14.29 -1.79
C HIS A 260 -5.47 15.43 -0.81
N PRO A 261 -6.27 16.51 -0.71
CA PRO A 261 -6.02 17.58 0.25
C PRO A 261 -5.95 17.04 1.67
N LYS A 262 -4.94 17.47 2.45
CA LYS A 262 -4.73 16.97 3.82
C LYS A 262 -5.90 17.31 4.73
N ALA A 263 -6.47 18.51 4.56
CA ALA A 263 -7.69 18.94 5.25
C ALA A 263 -8.91 18.03 4.98
N LEU A 264 -8.89 17.24 3.90
CA LEU A 264 -9.94 16.31 3.51
C LEU A 264 -9.55 14.82 3.73
N THR A 265 -8.37 14.50 4.27
CA THR A 265 -7.93 13.13 4.53
C THR A 265 -8.07 12.72 6.00
N ARG A 266 -8.67 11.56 6.27
CA ARG A 266 -8.76 10.91 7.59
C ARG A 266 -8.04 9.57 7.53
N ASP A 267 -6.82 9.49 8.03
CA ASP A 267 -6.06 8.23 8.10
C ASP A 267 -6.19 7.59 9.49
N THR A 268 -6.91 6.47 9.57
CA THR A 268 -7.21 5.75 10.81
C THR A 268 -6.02 4.98 11.37
N SER A 269 -4.93 4.81 10.62
CA SER A 269 -3.77 4.00 11.05
C SER A 269 -2.86 4.70 12.06
N HIS A 270 -2.92 6.03 12.12
CA HIS A 270 -2.02 6.87 12.93
C HIS A 270 -2.73 7.73 13.97
N ILE A 271 -4.05 7.58 14.14
CA ILE A 271 -4.81 8.48 15.01
C ILE A 271 -4.74 8.05 16.50
N PRO A 272 -4.31 8.95 17.41
CA PRO A 272 -4.26 8.66 18.85
C PRO A 272 -5.60 8.26 19.45
N LEU A 273 -6.71 8.88 19.02
CA LEU A 273 -8.05 8.62 19.55
C LEU A 273 -8.49 7.15 19.41
N LEU A 274 -8.20 6.51 18.26
CA LEU A 274 -8.50 5.08 18.09
C LEU A 274 -7.59 4.20 18.94
N ASN A 275 -6.31 4.58 19.03
CA ASN A 275 -5.36 3.83 19.84
C ASN A 275 -5.73 3.86 21.33
N GLN A 276 -6.14 5.02 21.84
CA GLN A 276 -6.59 5.18 23.22
C GLN A 276 -7.84 4.33 23.49
N LYS A 277 -8.86 4.41 22.62
CA LYS A 277 -10.07 3.58 22.75
C LYS A 277 -9.77 2.07 22.67
N ALA A 278 -8.72 1.70 21.94
CA ALA A 278 -8.32 0.31 21.74
C ALA A 278 -7.27 -0.18 22.74
N ASP A 279 -6.97 0.56 23.81
CA ASP A 279 -5.89 0.23 24.76
C ASP A 279 -4.58 -0.15 24.04
N CYS A 280 -4.17 0.70 23.09
CA CYS A 280 -2.95 0.58 22.32
C CYS A 280 -2.07 1.82 22.53
N PRO A 281 -0.74 1.71 22.38
CA PRO A 281 0.14 2.87 22.49
C PRO A 281 -0.25 3.97 21.49
N GLU A 282 -0.46 5.20 21.96
CA GLU A 282 -0.98 6.31 21.14
C GLU A 282 -0.13 6.60 19.91
N ASN A 283 1.19 6.53 20.04
CA ASN A 283 2.14 6.82 18.96
C ASN A 283 2.48 5.61 18.06
N ALA A 284 1.72 4.52 18.16
CA ALA A 284 1.95 3.32 17.35
C ALA A 284 1.00 3.24 16.15
N THR A 285 1.50 2.76 15.02
CA THR A 285 0.62 2.29 13.94
C THR A 285 0.00 0.96 14.32
N VAL A 286 -1.33 0.92 14.40
CA VAL A 286 -2.06 -0.31 14.72
C VAL A 286 -2.77 -0.79 13.46
N SER A 287 -2.60 -2.07 13.11
CA SER A 287 -3.22 -2.65 11.93
C SER A 287 -4.75 -2.59 12.00
N LEU A 288 -5.41 -2.35 10.87
CA LEU A 288 -6.87 -2.38 10.71
C LEU A 288 -7.51 -3.60 11.38
N LYS A 289 -6.97 -4.79 11.14
CA LYS A 289 -7.43 -6.04 11.74
C LYS A 289 -7.48 -6.01 13.26
N ARG A 290 -6.44 -5.47 13.90
CA ARG A 290 -6.33 -5.38 15.36
C ARG A 290 -7.29 -4.33 15.92
N LEU A 291 -7.40 -3.16 15.28
CA LEU A 291 -8.35 -2.13 15.70
C LEU A 291 -9.79 -2.64 15.57
N THR A 292 -10.14 -3.21 14.42
CA THR A 292 -11.46 -3.79 14.15
C THR A 292 -11.82 -4.87 15.16
N LYS A 293 -10.87 -5.76 15.47
CA LYS A 293 -11.11 -6.80 16.47
C LYS A 293 -11.33 -6.23 17.88
N LYS A 294 -10.54 -5.25 18.29
CA LYS A 294 -10.63 -4.66 19.63
C LYS A 294 -11.87 -3.78 19.83
N LEU A 295 -12.20 -2.97 18.83
CA LEU A 295 -13.21 -1.92 18.95
C LEU A 295 -14.59 -2.31 18.41
N LEU A 296 -14.62 -3.17 17.39
CA LEU A 296 -15.86 -3.60 16.74
C LEU A 296 -16.18 -5.07 17.00
N ASN A 297 -15.33 -5.77 17.75
CA ASN A 297 -15.43 -7.22 18.03
C ASN A 297 -15.60 -8.08 16.76
N ARG A 298 -15.09 -7.61 15.62
CA ARG A 298 -15.22 -8.28 14.32
C ARG A 298 -13.87 -8.77 13.82
N ASP A 299 -13.82 -10.01 13.33
CA ASP A 299 -12.66 -10.53 12.62
C ASP A 299 -12.80 -10.22 11.13
N ILE A 300 -11.79 -9.53 10.58
CA ILE A 300 -11.67 -9.21 9.15
C ILE A 300 -10.41 -9.86 8.56
N GLN A 301 -10.30 -9.88 7.24
CA GLN A 301 -9.15 -10.45 6.53
C GLN A 301 -8.93 -11.91 6.98
N VAL A 302 -10.02 -12.68 7.04
CA VAL A 302 -10.03 -14.08 7.48
C VAL A 302 -9.81 -15.02 6.30
N GLY A 303 -9.15 -16.15 6.56
CA GLY A 303 -8.90 -17.18 5.56
C GLY A 303 -7.62 -16.99 4.75
N LYS A 304 -7.53 -17.68 3.60
CA LYS A 304 -6.34 -17.76 2.73
C LYS A 304 -6.53 -17.10 1.37
N SER A 305 -7.70 -16.51 1.13
CA SER A 305 -8.09 -15.98 -0.18
C SER A 305 -7.56 -14.58 -0.45
N GLY A 306 -6.83 -13.98 0.49
CA GLY A 306 -6.44 -12.56 0.45
C GLY A 306 -7.45 -11.67 1.16
N HIS A 307 -7.19 -10.37 1.13
CA HIS A 307 -8.06 -9.35 1.70
C HIS A 307 -9.17 -8.96 0.73
N SER A 308 -10.18 -8.29 1.27
CA SER A 308 -11.28 -7.73 0.49
C SER A 308 -11.32 -6.23 0.75
N SER A 309 -10.87 -5.43 -0.20
CA SER A 309 -11.01 -3.96 -0.12
C SER A 309 -12.39 -3.45 0.27
N VAL A 310 -13.50 -4.13 -0.07
CA VAL A 310 -14.84 -3.73 0.41
C VAL A 310 -14.95 -3.89 1.94
N GLU A 311 -14.52 -5.04 2.47
CA GLU A 311 -14.53 -5.32 3.92
C GLU A 311 -13.64 -4.31 4.66
N ASP A 312 -12.46 -4.04 4.10
CA ASP A 312 -11.47 -3.14 4.71
C ASP A 312 -11.93 -1.67 4.68
N ALA A 313 -12.55 -1.22 3.58
CA ALA A 313 -13.14 0.12 3.49
C ALA A 313 -14.33 0.30 4.45
N GLN A 314 -15.19 -0.72 4.58
CA GLN A 314 -16.30 -0.71 5.54
C GLN A 314 -15.80 -0.68 6.98
N ALA A 315 -14.84 -1.54 7.34
CA ALA A 315 -14.23 -1.55 8.67
C ALA A 315 -13.58 -0.21 9.00
N THR A 316 -12.90 0.40 8.03
CA THR A 316 -12.28 1.71 8.19
C THR A 316 -13.30 2.81 8.46
N MET A 317 -14.41 2.83 7.72
CA MET A 317 -15.50 3.78 7.96
C MET A 317 -16.15 3.60 9.34
N GLU A 318 -16.40 2.35 9.74
CA GLU A 318 -16.95 2.04 11.07
C GLU A 318 -16.02 2.47 12.20
N LEU A 319 -14.70 2.26 12.06
CA LEU A 319 -13.72 2.74 13.03
C LEU A 319 -13.72 4.27 13.12
N TYR A 320 -13.74 4.96 11.98
CA TYR A 320 -13.80 6.42 11.97
C TYR A 320 -15.01 6.96 12.76
N LYS A 321 -16.19 6.37 12.60
CA LYS A 321 -17.40 6.79 13.33
C LYS A 321 -17.26 6.72 14.85
N LEU A 322 -16.41 5.84 15.39
CA LEU A 322 -16.18 5.73 16.84
C LEU A 322 -15.49 6.96 17.44
N VAL A 323 -14.80 7.73 16.60
CA VAL A 323 -13.98 8.90 16.98
C VAL A 323 -14.36 10.16 16.21
N GLU A 324 -15.37 10.11 15.34
CA GLU A 324 -15.71 11.19 14.41
C GLU A 324 -15.93 12.53 15.12
N VAL A 325 -16.75 12.54 16.18
CA VAL A 325 -17.07 13.78 16.90
C VAL A 325 -15.81 14.44 17.46
N ASP A 326 -15.00 13.67 18.19
CA ASP A 326 -13.77 14.15 18.81
C ASP A 326 -12.73 14.57 17.76
N TRP A 327 -12.63 13.81 16.66
CA TRP A 327 -11.69 14.07 15.57
C TRP A 327 -12.04 15.36 14.83
N GLU A 328 -13.28 15.51 14.37
CA GLU A 328 -13.69 16.69 13.61
C GLU A 328 -13.68 17.96 14.48
N GLN A 329 -13.97 17.85 15.78
CA GLN A 329 -13.79 18.97 16.72
C GLN A 329 -12.30 19.37 16.86
N CYS A 330 -11.40 18.39 16.98
CA CYS A 330 -9.96 18.64 17.06
C CYS A 330 -9.42 19.31 15.79
N LEU A 331 -9.88 18.87 14.61
CA LEU A 331 -9.52 19.46 13.32
C LEU A 331 -10.06 20.88 13.15
N ALA A 332 -11.28 21.16 13.63
CA ALA A 332 -11.85 22.50 13.59
C ALA A 332 -11.03 23.50 14.42
N GLN A 333 -10.44 23.04 15.52
CA GLN A 333 -9.56 23.85 16.37
C GLN A 333 -8.13 23.97 15.79
N ASN A 334 -7.65 22.92 15.13
CA ASN A 334 -6.27 22.82 14.62
C ASN A 334 -6.27 22.38 13.14
N PRO A 335 -6.64 23.26 12.20
CA PRO A 335 -6.73 22.90 10.80
C PRO A 335 -5.36 22.50 10.24
N PRO A 336 -5.27 21.40 9.45
CA PRO A 336 -4.03 20.99 8.81
C PRO A 336 -3.52 22.08 7.85
N LYS A 337 -2.21 22.31 7.84
CA LYS A 337 -1.55 23.12 6.80
C LYS A 337 -1.36 22.25 5.56
N ASP A 338 -1.82 22.73 4.41
CA ASP A 338 -1.61 22.07 3.11
C ASP A 338 -0.11 22.04 2.73
#